data_AF-A0A2S0JP92-F1
#
_entry.id   AF-A0A2S0JP92-F1
#
_cell.length_a   1.000
_cell.length_b   1.000
_cell.length_c   1.000
_cell.angle_alpha   90.00
_cell.angle_beta   90.00
_cell.angle_gamma   90.00
#
_symmetry.space_group_name_H-M   'P 1'
#
loop_
_entity.id
_entity.type
_entity.pdbx_description
1 polymer ?
#
loop_
_entity_poly.entity_id
_entity_poly.type
_entity_poly.pdbx_seq_one_letter_code
_entity_poly.pdbx_strand_id
1 'polypeptide(L)' 'MQTDITNAQVSILLEIDGQVHLVGFDKEHLEVITKMIKMGVELAIPTSKSQEQLNEFLNYNK' A
#
# COMPACT_ATOMS: atom_id res chain seq x y z
N MET A 1 -18.94 -10.62 1.56
CA MET A 1 -17.71 -10.99 0.83
C MET A 1 -16.61 -11.14 1.86
N GLN A 2 -15.95 -12.29 1.93
CA GLN A 2 -14.77 -12.45 2.77
C GLN A 2 -13.60 -11.84 2.00
N THR A 3 -13.13 -10.68 2.44
CA THR A 3 -12.02 -9.97 1.80
C THR A 3 -10.74 -10.78 2.04
N ASP A 4 -10.21 -11.46 1.01
CA ASP A 4 -8.90 -12.11 1.09
C ASP A 4 -7.81 -11.05 1.05
N ILE A 5 -7.30 -10.71 2.24
CA ILE A 5 -6.24 -9.72 2.44
C ILE A 5 -4.86 -10.35 2.53
N THR A 6 -4.72 -11.65 2.26
CA THR A 6 -3.44 -12.37 2.33
C THR A 6 -2.37 -11.67 1.48
N ASN A 7 -2.75 -11.29 0.26
CA ASN A 7 -1.88 -10.61 -0.70
C ASN A 7 -1.94 -9.07 -0.65
N ALA A 8 -2.64 -8.48 0.31
CA ALA A 8 -2.69 -7.02 0.43
C ALA A 8 -1.31 -6.47 0.85
N GLN A 9 -0.85 -5.44 0.15
CA GLN A 9 0.34 -4.66 0.44
C GLN A 9 -0.05 -3.32 1.04
N VAL A 10 0.68 -2.88 2.05
CA VAL A 10 0.57 -1.51 2.58
C VAL A 10 1.68 -0.67 1.97
N SER A 11 1.30 0.42 1.32
CA SER A 11 2.21 1.46 0.84
C SER A 11 1.78 2.78 1.47
N ILE A 12 2.73 3.52 2.06
CA ILE A 12 2.46 4.86 2.57
C ILE A 12 3.05 5.86 1.59
N LEU A 13 2.20 6.79 1.17
CA LEU A 13 2.57 7.91 0.31
C LEU A 13 2.58 9.18 1.15
N LEU A 14 3.70 9.90 1.11
CA LEU A 14 3.89 11.16 1.84
C LEU A 14 4.11 12.29 0.86
N GLU A 15 3.38 13.39 1.00
CA GLU A 15 3.66 14.61 0.28
C GLU A 15 4.76 15.42 1.00
N ILE A 16 5.83 15.75 0.29
CA ILE A 16 6.88 16.67 0.75
C ILE A 16 7.11 17.67 -0.39
N ASP A 17 6.92 18.95 -0.12
CA ASP A 17 7.10 20.04 -1.08
C ASP A 17 6.34 19.83 -2.41
N GLY A 18 5.08 19.39 -2.33
CA GLY A 18 4.23 19.14 -3.50
C GLY A 18 4.56 17.86 -4.28
N GLN A 19 5.53 17.06 -3.82
CA GLN A 19 5.89 15.80 -4.44
C GLN A 19 5.49 14.62 -3.58
N VAL A 20 4.91 13.60 -4.20
CA VAL A 20 4.50 12.36 -3.54
C VAL A 20 5.68 11.40 -3.49
N HIS A 21 6.01 10.94 -2.28
CA HIS A 21 7.10 10.02 -1.99
C HIS A 21 6.54 8.71 -1.45
N LEU A 22 7.15 7.59 -1.88
CA LEU A 22 6.94 6.31 -1.24
C LEU A 22 7.81 6.21 0.01
N VAL A 23 7.20 5.86 1.14
CA VAL A 23 7.92 5.71 2.41
C VAL A 23 8.51 4.32 2.53
N GLY A 24 9.82 4.26 2.81
CA GLY A 24 10.53 3.03 3.15
C GLY A 24 10.45 2.71 4.64
N PHE A 25 10.38 1.42 4.97
CA PHE A 25 10.37 0.92 6.34
C PHE A 25 11.39 -0.21 6.48
N ASP A 26 11.96 -0.35 7.67
CA ASP A 26 12.60 -1.60 8.05
C ASP A 26 11.58 -2.75 8.03
N LYS A 27 12.04 -3.95 7.67
CA LYS A 27 11.18 -5.11 7.44
C LYS A 27 10.28 -5.44 8.64
N GLU A 28 10.84 -5.45 9.85
CA GLU A 28 10.08 -5.79 11.06
C GLU A 28 8.96 -4.77 11.34
N HIS A 29 9.25 -3.48 11.17
CA HIS A 29 8.25 -2.43 11.32
C HIS A 29 7.14 -2.55 10.25
N LEU A 30 7.52 -2.84 9.01
CA LEU A 30 6.55 -3.03 7.92
C LEU A 30 5.62 -4.21 8.19
N GLU A 31 6.13 -5.33 8.69
CA GLU A 31 5.33 -6.52 9.02
C GLU A 31 4.30 -6.24 10.11
N VAL A 32 4.70 -5.54 11.19
CA VAL A 32 3.81 -5.16 12.29
C VAL A 32 2.71 -4.21 11.80
N ILE A 33 3.08 -3.14 11.08
CA ILE A 33 2.13 -2.16 10.53
C ILE A 33 1.15 -2.85 9.57
N THR A 34 1.66 -3.69 8.67
CA THR A 34 0.84 -4.43 7.70
C THR A 34 -0.19 -5.30 8.41
N LYS A 35 0.21 -6.02 9.47
CA LYS A 35 -0.71 -6.85 10.25
C LYS A 35 -1.80 -6.00 10.91
N MET A 36 -1.44 -4.89 11.56
CA MET A 36 -2.40 -4.01 12.22
C MET A 36 -3.41 -3.42 11.23
N ILE A 37 -2.94 -2.94 10.07
CA ILE A 37 -3.81 -2.39 9.03
C ILE A 37 -4.75 -3.46 8.49
N LYS A 38 -4.23 -4.65 8.17
CA LYS A 38 -5.05 -5.79 7.71
C LYS A 38 -6.18 -6.13 8.68
N MET A 39 -5.93 -6.07 9.99
CA MET A 39 -6.96 -6.29 11.01
C MET A 39 -8.02 -5.17 11.06
N GLY A 40 -7.67 -3.95 10.68
CA GLY A 40 -8.57 -2.79 10.68
C GLY A 40 -9.28 -2.51 9.35
N VAL A 41 -9.07 -3.33 8.30
CA VAL A 41 -9.78 -3.14 7.03
C VAL A 41 -11.26 -3.51 7.18
N GLU A 42 -12.13 -2.51 7.10
CA GLU A 42 -13.59 -2.69 7.15
C GLU A 42 -14.24 -2.74 5.76
N LEU A 43 -13.65 -2.05 4.77
CA LEU A 43 -14.20 -1.89 3.42
C LEU A 43 -13.08 -1.85 2.38
N ALA A 44 -13.34 -2.45 1.21
CA ALA A 44 -12.50 -2.33 0.02
C ALA A 44 -13.30 -1.67 -1.11
N ILE A 45 -12.80 -0.54 -1.65
CA ILE A 45 -13.43 0.21 -2.74
C ILE A 45 -12.60 0.02 -4.03
N PRO A 46 -13.22 -0.38 -5.16
CA PRO A 46 -12.50 -0.54 -6.42
C PRO A 46 -12.00 0.81 -6.96
N THR A 47 -10.73 0.88 -7.39
CA THR A 47 -10.10 2.11 -7.90
C THR A 47 -10.06 2.19 -9.42
N SER A 48 -10.49 1.13 -10.13
CA SER A 48 -10.34 0.97 -11.59
C SER A 48 -8.89 1.01 -12.10
N LYS A 49 -7.89 1.01 -11.20
CA LYS A 49 -6.47 0.97 -11.55
C LYS A 49 -5.92 -0.44 -11.36
N SER A 50 -5.05 -0.86 -12.27
CA SER A 50 -4.27 -2.08 -12.10
C SER A 50 -3.10 -1.86 -11.14
N GLN A 51 -2.55 -2.95 -10.61
CA GLN A 51 -1.30 -2.89 -9.83
C GLN A 51 -0.13 -2.34 -10.67
N GLU A 52 -0.11 -2.64 -11.97
CA GLU A 52 0.90 -2.14 -12.92
C GLU A 52 0.86 -0.62 -13.01
N GLN A 53 -0.33 -0.02 -13.18
CA GLN A 53 -0.50 1.44 -13.22
C GLN A 53 -0.10 2.11 -11.90
N LEU A 54 -0.32 1.45 -10.76
CA LEU A 54 0.17 1.93 -9.48
C LEU A 54 1.70 1.90 -9.43
N ASN A 55 2.32 0.81 -9.88
CA ASN A 55 3.78 0.70 -9.91
C ASN A 55 4.42 1.75 -10.84
N GLU A 56 3.83 2.00 -12.00
CA GLU A 56 4.22 3.07 -12.92
C GLU A 56 4.16 4.44 -12.24
N PHE A 57 3.05 4.74 -11.54
CA PHE A 57 2.92 5.98 -10.77
C PHE A 57 4.00 6.12 -9.70
N LEU A 58 4.33 5.03 -8.99
CA LEU A 58 5.36 5.03 -7.96
C LEU A 58 6.79 5.02 -8.52
N ASN A 59 6.94 4.96 -9.86
CA ASN A 59 8.21 4.71 -10.54
C ASN A 59 8.94 3.49 -9.95
N TYR A 60 8.17 2.49 -9.53
CA TYR A 60 8.69 1.27 -8.92
C TYR A 60 8.95 0.23 -10.02
N ASN A 61 10.16 0.27 -10.58
CA ASN A 61 10.63 -0.70 -11.56
C ASN A 61 11.35 -1.83 -10.81
N LYS A 62 10.75 -3.01 -10.83
CA LYS A 62 11.30 -4.22 -10.23
C LYS A 62 12.44 -4.80 -11.06
#